data_AF-A0A101XAR5-F1
#
_entry.id   AF-A0A101XAR5-F1
#
_cell.length_a   1.000
_cell.length_b   1.000
_cell.length_c   1.000
_cell.angle_alpha   90.00
_cell.angle_beta   90.00
_cell.angle_gamma   90.00
#
_symmetry.space_group_name_H-M   'P 1'
#
loop_
_entity.id
_entity.type
_entity.pdbx_description
1 polymer ?
#
loop_
_entity_poly.entity_id
_entity_poly.type
_entity_poly.pdbx_seq_one_letter_code
_entity_poly.pdbx_strand_id
1 'polypeptide(L)'
;MADLLGLAVWAVLWLLALWGSLTLLKGRPVNPLLVLLATVLAPVLFVVGFVAGLLISAAIAAVFPPLLLLAVPSAFLLGVLLALAAISALTGVGILRSLLAVLLAALIASMASYLIWHTAVPPQVAGPTPLRPF
;
A
#
# COMPACT_ATOMS: atom_id res chain seq x y z
N MET A 1 -7.54 -4.44 22.03
CA MET A 1 -6.94 -5.74 21.62
C MET A 1 -7.39 -6.18 20.24
N ALA A 2 -8.69 -6.05 19.90
CA ALA A 2 -9.20 -6.30 18.55
C ALA A 2 -8.52 -5.45 17.45
N ASP A 3 -8.19 -4.18 17.73
CA ASP A 3 -7.59 -3.28 16.75
C ASP A 3 -6.13 -3.62 16.39
N LEU A 4 -5.34 -4.12 17.35
CA LEU A 4 -3.95 -4.50 17.11
C LEU A 4 -3.82 -5.76 16.26
N LEU A 5 -4.70 -6.75 16.51
CA LEU A 5 -4.78 -7.95 15.68
C LEU A 5 -5.23 -7.59 14.26
N GLY A 6 -6.22 -6.71 14.10
CA GLY A 6 -6.65 -6.23 12.79
C GLY A 6 -5.53 -5.54 12.01
N LEU A 7 -4.79 -4.64 12.67
CA LEU A 7 -3.62 -3.98 12.07
C LEU A 7 -2.52 -4.97 11.69
N ALA A 8 -2.23 -5.96 12.54
CA ALA A 8 -1.23 -6.98 12.25
C ALA A 8 -1.62 -7.83 11.04
N VAL A 9 -2.87 -8.29 10.95
CA VAL A 9 -3.38 -9.04 9.81
C VAL A 9 -3.30 -8.19 8.53
N TRP A 10 -3.73 -6.94 8.60
CA TRP A 10 -3.66 -6.02 7.45
C TRP A 10 -2.21 -5.78 7.00
N ALA A 11 -1.28 -5.56 7.94
CA ALA A 11 0.13 -5.37 7.63
C ALA A 11 0.76 -6.61 6.98
N VAL A 12 0.43 -7.81 7.46
CA VAL A 12 0.88 -9.08 6.86
C VAL A 12 0.31 -9.26 5.46
N LEU A 13 -0.99 -8.99 5.26
CA LEU A 13 -1.63 -9.03 3.94
C LEU A 13 -0.95 -8.07 2.97
N TRP A 14 -0.71 -6.83 3.39
CA TRP A 14 -0.01 -5.83 2.58
C TRP A 14 1.40 -6.29 2.20
N LEU A 15 2.17 -6.79 3.16
CA LEU A 15 3.54 -7.25 2.94
C LEU A 15 3.58 -8.42 1.95
N LEU A 16 2.70 -9.41 2.12
CA LEU A 16 2.60 -10.57 1.22
C LEU A 16 2.15 -10.16 -0.18
N ALA A 17 1.15 -9.27 -0.29
CA ALA A 17 0.66 -8.77 -1.56
C ALA A 17 1.75 -7.98 -2.31
N LEU A 18 2.51 -7.14 -1.61
CA LEU A 18 3.61 -6.37 -2.18
C LEU A 18 4.77 -7.27 -2.59
N TRP A 19 5.19 -8.18 -1.72
CA TRP A 19 6.26 -9.13 -2.02
C TRP A 19 5.92 -10.04 -3.21
N GLY A 20 4.70 -10.57 -3.24
CA GLY A 20 4.18 -11.37 -4.35
C GLY A 20 4.17 -10.58 -5.66
N SER A 21 3.62 -9.37 -5.65
CA SER A 21 3.55 -8.50 -6.84
C SER A 21 4.93 -8.12 -7.37
N LEU A 22 5.87 -7.79 -6.48
CA LEU A 22 7.26 -7.49 -6.87
C LEU A 22 7.97 -8.72 -7.44
N THR A 23 7.78 -9.89 -6.83
CA THR A 23 8.38 -11.15 -7.32
C THR A 23 7.85 -11.53 -8.70
N LEU A 24 6.54 -11.40 -8.92
CA LEU A 24 5.89 -11.62 -10.20
C LEU A 24 6.46 -10.69 -11.28
N LEU A 25 6.55 -9.38 -11.01
CA LEU A 25 7.00 -8.39 -11.99
C LEU A 25 8.52 -8.37 -12.21
N LYS A 26 9.31 -8.86 -11.23
CA LYS A 26 10.76 -9.02 -11.38
C LYS A 26 11.12 -10.29 -12.16
N GLY A 27 10.24 -11.30 -12.17
CA GLY A 27 10.49 -12.62 -12.75
C GLY A 27 11.46 -13.50 -11.94
N ARG A 28 11.81 -13.07 -10.72
CA ARG A 28 12.64 -13.81 -9.76
C ARG A 28 12.26 -13.41 -8.33
N PRO A 29 12.46 -14.29 -7.34
CA PRO A 29 12.15 -13.99 -5.95
C PRO A 29 12.89 -12.73 -5.46
N VAL A 30 12.14 -11.79 -4.89
CA VAL A 30 12.69 -10.63 -4.19
C VAL A 30 12.97 -11.02 -2.74
N ASN A 31 14.04 -10.51 -2.16
CA ASN A 31 14.33 -10.75 -0.74
C ASN A 31 13.22 -10.13 0.14
N PRO A 32 12.48 -10.91 0.95
CA PRO A 32 11.38 -10.40 1.75
C PRO A 32 11.82 -9.38 2.81
N LEU A 33 13.06 -9.47 3.32
CA LEU A 33 13.61 -8.49 4.26
C LEU A 33 13.75 -7.10 3.62
N LEU A 34 14.13 -7.05 2.34
CA LEU A 34 14.23 -5.78 1.60
C LEU A 34 12.85 -5.20 1.30
N VAL A 35 11.84 -6.05 1.06
CA VAL A 35 10.45 -5.60 0.91
C VAL A 35 9.88 -5.06 2.22
N LEU A 36 10.18 -5.72 3.35
CA LEU A 36 9.81 -5.22 4.68
C LEU A 36 10.45 -3.85 4.95
N LEU A 37 11.76 -3.73 4.73
CA LEU A 37 12.46 -2.46 4.88
C LEU A 37 11.87 -1.38 3.96
N ALA A 38 11.55 -1.72 2.70
CA ALA A 38 10.91 -0.80 1.77
C ALA A 38 9.51 -0.38 2.22
N THR A 39 8.74 -1.29 2.83
CA THR A 39 7.39 -1.00 3.34
C THR A 39 7.41 -0.01 4.50
N VAL A 40 8.43 -0.08 5.35
CA VAL A 40 8.62 0.87 6.46
C VAL A 40 9.23 2.19 5.97
N LEU A 41 10.19 2.12 5.05
CA LEU A 41 10.94 3.30 4.60
C LEU A 41 10.16 4.16 3.59
N ALA A 42 9.35 3.55 2.73
CA ALA A 42 8.60 4.27 1.69
C ALA A 42 7.65 5.33 2.25
N PRO A 43 6.85 5.09 3.32
CA PRO A 43 6.05 6.12 3.97
C PRO A 43 6.88 7.27 4.54
N VAL A 44 8.02 6.96 5.18
CA VAL A 44 8.92 7.98 5.74
C VAL A 44 9.46 8.88 4.62
N LEU A 45 9.93 8.26 3.54
CA LEU A 45 10.47 8.96 2.38
C LEU A 45 9.40 9.71 1.58
N PHE A 46 8.17 9.22 1.55
CA PHE A 46 7.03 9.97 1.03
C PHE A 46 6.83 11.27 1.81
N VAL A 47 6.81 11.22 3.14
CA VAL A 47 6.63 12.41 3.99
C VAL A 47 7.79 13.38 3.80
N VAL A 48 9.04 12.89 3.80
CA VAL A 48 10.22 13.72 3.57
C VAL A 48 10.14 14.41 2.19
N GLY A 49 9.81 13.67 1.15
CA GLY A 49 9.65 14.21 -0.20
C GLY A 49 8.50 15.21 -0.30
N PHE A 50 7.37 14.94 0.34
CA PHE A 50 6.23 15.84 0.38
C PHE A 50 6.58 17.17 1.06
N VAL A 51 7.20 17.12 2.25
CA VAL A 51 7.62 18.33 2.98
C VAL A 51 8.66 19.11 2.17
N ALA A 52 9.67 18.43 1.63
CA ALA A 52 10.67 19.07 0.77
C ALA A 52 10.03 19.74 -0.45
N GLY A 53 9.10 19.05 -1.12
CA GLY A 53 8.38 19.57 -2.29
C GLY A 53 7.51 20.79 -1.96
N LEU A 54 6.87 20.83 -0.79
CA LEU A 54 6.13 22.00 -0.33
C LEU A 54 7.06 23.19 -0.08
N LEU A 55 8.21 22.97 0.58
CA LEU A 55 9.19 24.03 0.83
C LEU A 55 9.77 24.59 -0.46
N ILE A 56 10.13 23.72 -1.40
CA ILE A 56 10.62 24.12 -2.74
C ILE A 56 9.54 24.93 -3.46
N SER A 57 8.30 24.45 -3.47
CA SER A 57 7.20 25.14 -4.15
C SER A 57 6.88 26.49 -3.51
N ALA A 58 6.95 26.60 -2.19
CA ALA A 58 6.77 27.85 -1.46
C ALA A 58 7.88 28.86 -1.79
N ALA A 59 9.13 28.40 -1.88
CA ALA A 59 10.26 29.25 -2.28
C ALA A 59 10.10 29.78 -3.71
N ILE A 60 9.65 28.93 -4.66
CA ILE A 60 9.40 29.34 -6.05
C ILE A 60 8.19 30.30 -6.12
N ALA A 61 7.15 30.03 -5.34
CA ALA A 61 5.96 30.87 -5.27
C ALA A 61 6.23 32.28 -4.74
N ALA A 62 7.30 32.49 -3.96
CA ALA A 62 7.72 33.82 -3.54
C ALA A 62 8.08 34.73 -4.73
N VAL A 63 8.49 34.14 -5.86
CA VAL A 63 8.79 34.84 -7.11
C VAL A 63 7.57 34.88 -8.03
N PHE A 64 6.79 33.80 -8.08
CA PHE A 64 5.60 33.70 -8.93
C PHE A 64 4.42 33.06 -8.16
N PRO A 65 3.59 33.89 -7.48
CA PRO A 65 2.53 33.42 -6.59
C PRO A 65 1.52 32.41 -7.19
N PRO A 66 1.14 32.48 -8.49
CA PRO A 66 0.21 31.51 -9.08
C PRO A 66 0.66 30.05 -8.97
N LEU A 67 1.96 29.78 -8.78
CA LEU A 67 2.47 28.41 -8.63
C LEU A 67 2.06 27.73 -7.32
N LEU A 68 1.53 28.47 -6.34
CA LEU A 68 0.97 27.86 -5.13
C LEU A 68 -0.15 26.86 -5.44
N LEU A 69 -0.89 27.07 -6.55
CA LEU A 69 -1.92 26.13 -7.01
C LEU A 69 -1.35 24.75 -7.36
N LEU A 70 -0.08 24.70 -7.76
CA LEU A 70 0.64 23.47 -8.11
C LEU A 70 1.50 22.92 -6.98
N ALA A 71 1.64 23.63 -5.86
CA ALA A 71 2.55 23.25 -4.77
C ALA A 71 2.18 21.91 -4.13
N VAL A 72 0.88 21.67 -3.88
CA VAL A 72 0.40 20.41 -3.31
C VAL A 72 0.57 19.24 -4.28
N PRO A 73 0.10 19.30 -5.55
CA PRO A 73 0.28 18.18 -6.48
C PRO A 73 1.75 17.92 -6.82
N SER A 74 2.59 18.95 -6.93
CA SER A 74 4.04 18.77 -7.17
C SER A 74 4.75 18.13 -5.98
N ALA A 75 4.43 18.56 -4.76
CA ALA A 75 4.95 17.97 -3.53
C ALA A 75 4.51 16.52 -3.36
N PHE A 76 3.24 16.23 -3.65
CA PHE A 76 2.70 14.87 -3.63
C PHE A 76 3.46 13.98 -4.63
N LEU A 77 3.66 14.46 -5.86
CA LEU A 77 4.42 13.74 -6.87
C LEU A 77 5.85 13.46 -6.41
N LEU A 78 6.53 14.45 -5.82
CA LEU A 78 7.89 14.29 -5.29
C LEU A 78 7.92 13.21 -4.20
N GLY A 79 6.99 13.24 -3.25
CA GLY A 79 6.84 12.22 -2.22
C GLY A 79 6.64 10.82 -2.81
N VAL A 80 5.73 10.67 -3.77
CA VAL A 80 5.47 9.39 -4.45
C VAL A 80 6.72 8.88 -5.16
N LEU A 81 7.42 9.74 -5.90
CA LEU A 81 8.64 9.36 -6.62
C LEU A 81 9.74 8.90 -5.67
N LEU A 82 9.90 9.56 -4.52
CA LEU A 82 10.92 9.22 -3.53
C LEU A 82 10.60 7.87 -2.85
N ALA A 83 9.33 7.63 -2.52
CA ALA A 83 8.86 6.34 -2.02
C ALA A 83 9.09 5.20 -3.02
N LEU A 84 8.74 5.41 -4.29
CA LEU A 84 8.96 4.43 -5.37
C LEU A 84 10.44 4.20 -5.65
N ALA A 85 11.27 5.26 -5.59
CA ALA A 85 12.71 5.14 -5.75
C ALA A 85 13.32 4.26 -4.65
N ALA A 86 12.85 4.39 -3.41
CA ALA A 86 13.30 3.55 -2.29
C ALA A 86 12.93 2.08 -2.50
N ILE A 87 11.67 1.81 -2.88
CA ILE A 87 11.22 0.45 -3.21
C ILE A 87 12.06 -0.10 -4.37
N SER A 88 12.25 0.69 -5.43
CA SER A 88 13.03 0.31 -6.61
C SER A 88 14.49 0.00 -6.26
N ALA A 89 15.13 0.83 -5.45
CA ALA A 89 16.53 0.68 -5.05
C ALA A 89 16.74 -0.54 -4.15
N LEU A 90 15.86 -0.75 -3.17
CA LEU A 90 15.95 -1.88 -2.24
C LEU A 90 15.61 -3.21 -2.91
N THR A 91 14.64 -3.23 -3.81
CA THR A 91 14.15 -4.49 -4.41
C THR A 91 14.82 -4.81 -5.74
N GLY A 92 15.54 -3.86 -6.36
CA GLY A 92 16.15 -3.99 -7.68
C GLY A 92 15.12 -4.14 -8.81
N VAL A 93 13.93 -3.59 -8.61
CA VAL A 93 12.81 -3.59 -9.57
C VAL A 93 12.67 -2.17 -10.10
N GLY A 94 12.68 -1.96 -11.43
CA GLY A 94 12.57 -0.61 -12.01
C GLY A 94 11.34 0.16 -11.52
N ILE A 95 11.44 1.49 -11.43
CA ILE A 95 10.40 2.38 -10.87
C ILE A 95 9.00 2.09 -11.43
N LEU A 96 8.85 1.94 -12.75
CA LEU A 96 7.54 1.67 -13.36
C LEU A 96 6.95 0.34 -12.90
N ARG A 97 7.78 -0.70 -12.78
CA ARG A 97 7.35 -2.01 -12.26
C ARG A 97 7.06 -1.94 -10.75
N SER A 98 7.81 -1.13 -10.01
CA SER A 98 7.53 -0.88 -8.59
C SER A 98 6.19 -0.19 -8.39
N LEU A 99 5.84 0.79 -9.24
CA LEU A 99 4.51 1.41 -9.25
C LEU A 99 3.42 0.37 -9.51
N LEU A 100 3.56 -0.43 -10.56
CA LEU A 100 2.60 -1.51 -10.87
C LEU A 100 2.49 -2.52 -9.73
N ALA A 101 3.60 -2.85 -9.06
CA ALA A 101 3.60 -3.75 -7.92
C ALA A 101 2.82 -3.17 -6.73
N VAL A 102 2.99 -1.87 -6.44
CA VAL A 102 2.25 -1.18 -5.38
C VAL A 102 0.75 -1.12 -5.70
N LEU A 103 0.38 -0.84 -6.95
CA LEU A 103 -1.02 -0.83 -7.39
C LEU A 103 -1.66 -2.22 -7.28
N LEU A 104 -0.97 -3.26 -7.74
CA LEU A 104 -1.42 -4.65 -7.60
C LEU A 104 -1.55 -5.06 -6.13
N ALA A 105 -0.56 -4.72 -5.31
CA ALA A 105 -0.59 -5.00 -3.88
C ALA A 105 -1.77 -4.32 -3.19
N ALA A 106 -2.05 -3.06 -3.54
CA ALA A 106 -3.21 -2.33 -3.03
C ALA A 106 -4.53 -2.97 -3.45
N LEU A 107 -4.65 -3.40 -4.71
CA LEU A 107 -5.83 -4.11 -5.19
C LEU A 107 -6.03 -5.45 -4.44
N ILE A 108 -4.97 -6.26 -4.34
CA ILE A 108 -5.02 -7.55 -3.64
C ILE A 108 -5.37 -7.36 -2.16
N ALA A 109 -4.68 -6.43 -1.47
CA ALA A 109 -4.89 -6.18 -0.05
C ALA A 109 -6.28 -5.62 0.24
N SER A 110 -6.81 -4.73 -0.61
CA SER A 110 -8.17 -4.19 -0.46
C SER A 110 -9.24 -5.25 -0.70
N MET A 111 -9.10 -6.08 -1.73
CA MET A 111 -10.02 -7.20 -1.96
C MET A 111 -9.96 -8.23 -0.82
N ALA A 112 -8.76 -8.58 -0.35
CA ALA A 112 -8.59 -9.51 0.78
C ALA A 112 -9.19 -8.93 2.06
N SER A 113 -8.99 -7.64 2.33
CA SER A 113 -9.58 -6.95 3.49
C SER A 113 -11.11 -6.88 3.37
N TYR A 114 -11.66 -6.67 2.17
CA TYR A 114 -13.10 -6.74 1.98
C TYR A 114 -13.62 -8.14 2.30
N LEU A 115 -12.98 -9.18 1.77
CA LEU A 115 -13.42 -10.57 1.98
C LEU A 115 -13.34 -10.98 3.45
N ILE A 116 -12.24 -10.72 4.16
CA ILE A 116 -12.07 -11.18 5.54
C ILE A 116 -13.06 -10.49 6.49
N TRP A 117 -13.41 -9.22 6.26
CA TRP A 117 -14.30 -8.47 7.16
C TRP A 117 -15.77 -8.42 6.73
N HIS A 118 -16.08 -8.71 5.46
CA HIS A 118 -17.44 -8.56 4.90
C HIS A 118 -18.00 -9.83 4.24
N THR A 119 -17.27 -10.95 4.24
CA THR A 119 -17.91 -12.23 3.87
C THR A 119 -18.86 -12.64 4.98
N ALA A 120 -20.16 -12.45 4.72
CA ALA A 120 -21.23 -12.99 5.52
C ALA A 120 -21.04 -14.51 5.61
N VAL A 121 -20.74 -15.01 6.81
CA VAL A 121 -20.82 -16.43 7.12
C VAL A 121 -22.24 -16.85 6.73
N PRO A 122 -22.43 -17.80 5.78
CA PRO A 122 -23.77 -18.23 5.42
C PRO A 122 -24.48 -18.72 6.68
N PRO A 123 -25.77 -18.39 6.91
CA PRO A 123 -26.50 -18.89 8.06
C PRO A 123 -26.39 -20.41 8.05
N GLN A 124 -25.83 -20.97 9.12
CA GLN A 124 -25.77 -22.42 9.26
C GLN A 124 -27.20 -22.92 9.20
N VAL A 125 -27.50 -23.74 8.19
CA VAL A 125 -28.80 -24.40 8.08
C VAL A 125 -28.96 -25.20 9.38
N ALA A 126 -29.86 -24.74 10.24
CA ALA A 126 -30.22 -25.49 11.44
C ALA A 126 -30.58 -26.90 10.98
N GLY A 127 -29.94 -27.91 11.58
CA GLY A 127 -30.15 -29.31 11.24
C GLY A 127 -31.65 -29.66 11.25
N PRO A 128 -32.04 -30.72 10.53
CA PRO A 128 -33.44 -31.04 10.29
C PRO A 128 -34.23 -31.05 11.60
N THR A 129 -35.23 -30.18 11.69
CA THR A 129 -36.21 -30.17 12.78
C THR A 129 -36.79 -31.59 12.93
N PRO A 130 -36.72 -32.21 14.12
CA PRO A 130 -37.27 -33.54 14.30
C PRO A 130 -38.78 -33.50 14.02
N LEU A 131 -39.21 -34.32 13.05
CA LEU A 131 -40.62 -34.49 12.72
C LEU A 131 -41.34 -35.02 13.97
N ARG A 132 -42.30 -34.24 14.50
CA ARG A 132 -43.19 -34.69 15.56
C ARG A 132 -44.01 -35.87 15.04
N PRO A 133 -44.03 -37.03 15.74
CA PRO A 133 -44.97 -38.09 15.40
C PRO A 133 -46.38 -37.62 15.77
N PHE A 134 -47.28 -37.67 14.79
CA PHE A 134 -48.73 -37.58 15.01
C PHE A 134 -49.28 -38.97 15.33
#